data_AF-A0A962Z261-F1
#
_entry.id   AF-A0A962Z261-F1
#
_cell.length_a   1.000
_cell.length_b   1.000
_cell.length_c   1.000
_cell.angle_alpha   90.00
_cell.angle_beta   90.00
_cell.angle_gamma   90.00
#
_symmetry.space_group_name_H-M   'P 1'
#
loop_
_entity.id
_entity.type
_entity.pdbx_description
1 polymer ?
#
loop_
_entity_poly.entity_id
_entity_poly.type
_entity_poly.pdbx_seq_one_letter_code
_entity_poly.pdbx_strand_id
1 'polypeptide(L)'
;NRTCSLSPDVNDPGFRNIVFEHLVEAYAEAARGLIEGGADILLIETIFDTLNAKAAVFALEQVFDEDGLRLPVMISGTITDASGRTLSGQTTEAFYNALRHARPVSIGLNCALGPEQLRQYVEELARISETNVSAHPNAGLPNEFGAYDLGPEEMARQIAEWAGSGFLNIVGGCCGTTPEHIRAIADVVRGVAPRQAPEIAPHCRLSGLEPLNIGPESLFINVGERANVTGSAKFKRLILQDSYEEALDLCRQQVEDGAQIIDVNMDEGMLESGQAMVRFLNLVAAEPDIARVPVMIDSSKWEILQAGLKCIQGKGVVNSISLKEGEAKFIEQARVIRRYGAAAIVMAFDEQGQADTLARKVEICTRAYRILTEQVGFPAEDIIFDPNVFAVATGIETHNGYG
;
A
#
# COMPACT_ATOMS: atom_id res chain seq x y z
N ASN A 1 16.06 -14.65 -2.19
CA ASN A 1 14.97 -13.64 -2.21
C ASN A 1 15.52 -12.30 -2.66
N ARG A 2 14.83 -11.63 -3.59
CA ARG A 2 15.15 -10.26 -4.04
C ARG A 2 14.09 -9.30 -3.49
N THR A 3 14.44 -8.03 -3.31
CA THR A 3 13.59 -7.00 -2.71
C THR A 3 13.42 -5.85 -3.71
N CYS A 4 12.18 -5.41 -3.88
CA CYS A 4 11.86 -4.31 -4.79
C CYS A 4 11.87 -2.96 -4.06
N SER A 5 11.70 -2.94 -2.73
CA SER A 5 11.68 -1.71 -1.94
C SER A 5 13.03 -1.31 -1.33
N LEU A 6 13.95 -2.25 -1.14
CA LEU A 6 15.25 -2.01 -0.49
C LEU A 6 16.42 -2.12 -1.48
N SER A 7 17.44 -1.29 -1.30
CA SER A 7 18.70 -1.43 -2.04
C SER A 7 19.60 -2.51 -1.41
N PRO A 8 20.14 -3.44 -2.21
CA PRO A 8 21.21 -4.33 -1.76
C PRO A 8 22.61 -3.70 -1.86
N ASP A 9 22.75 -2.51 -2.45
CA ASP A 9 24.02 -1.79 -2.56
C ASP A 9 24.09 -0.68 -1.51
N VAL A 10 25.03 -0.83 -0.57
CA VAL A 10 25.26 0.12 0.52
C VAL A 10 25.72 1.50 0.00
N ASN A 11 26.33 1.55 -1.19
CA ASN A 11 26.82 2.80 -1.78
C ASN A 11 25.79 3.48 -2.69
N ASP A 12 24.71 2.78 -3.05
CA ASP A 12 23.62 3.36 -3.83
C ASP A 12 22.25 3.01 -3.21
N PRO A 13 21.73 3.85 -2.29
CA PRO A 13 20.42 3.61 -1.66
C PRO A 13 19.25 3.60 -2.67
N GLY A 14 19.44 4.17 -3.86
CA GLY A 14 18.42 4.19 -4.92
C GLY A 14 18.45 2.96 -5.85
N PHE A 15 19.46 2.10 -5.73
CA PHE A 15 19.59 0.90 -6.57
C PHE A 15 18.55 -0.16 -6.22
N ARG A 16 18.09 -0.94 -7.20
CA ARG A 16 17.19 -2.09 -7.02
C ARG A 16 17.68 -3.26 -7.88
N ASN A 17 17.83 -4.45 -7.29
CA ASN A 17 18.27 -5.65 -8.00
C ASN A 17 17.14 -6.38 -8.76
N ILE A 18 15.90 -5.95 -8.53
CA ILE A 18 14.71 -6.41 -9.23
C ILE A 18 13.74 -5.23 -9.33
N VAL A 19 12.95 -5.22 -10.40
CA VAL A 19 11.90 -4.22 -10.62
C VAL A 19 10.53 -4.88 -10.55
N PHE A 20 9.50 -4.08 -10.31
CA PHE A 20 8.13 -4.54 -10.07
C PHE A 20 7.61 -5.47 -11.18
N GLU A 21 7.88 -5.16 -12.44
CA GLU A 21 7.43 -5.92 -13.60
C GLU A 21 7.98 -7.34 -13.62
N HIS A 22 9.27 -7.52 -13.33
CA HIS A 22 9.86 -8.86 -13.26
C HIS A 22 9.22 -9.72 -12.16
N LEU A 23 8.80 -9.09 -11.05
CA LEU A 23 8.05 -9.80 -10.01
C LEU A 23 6.63 -10.14 -10.48
N VAL A 24 5.94 -9.20 -11.15
CA VAL A 24 4.60 -9.45 -11.70
C VAL A 24 4.61 -10.64 -12.67
N GLU A 25 5.57 -10.68 -13.59
CA GLU A 25 5.73 -11.78 -14.55
C GLU A 25 5.95 -13.12 -13.83
N ALA A 26 6.88 -13.16 -12.88
CA ALA A 26 7.19 -14.38 -12.13
C ALA A 26 6.01 -14.85 -11.27
N TYR A 27 5.30 -13.93 -10.61
CA TYR A 27 4.12 -14.28 -9.81
C TYR A 27 2.93 -14.70 -10.67
N ALA A 28 2.75 -14.12 -11.86
CA ALA A 28 1.69 -14.52 -12.79
C ALA A 28 1.92 -15.94 -13.31
N GLU A 29 3.17 -16.29 -13.65
CA GLU A 29 3.54 -17.65 -14.03
C GLU A 29 3.26 -18.65 -12.90
N ALA A 30 3.74 -18.35 -11.69
CA ALA A 30 3.50 -19.20 -10.52
C ALA A 30 2.01 -19.37 -10.21
N ALA A 31 1.23 -18.29 -10.28
CA ALA A 31 -0.20 -18.31 -10.03
C ALA A 31 -0.94 -19.23 -11.01
N ARG A 32 -0.66 -19.12 -12.32
CA ARG A 32 -1.26 -20.00 -13.33
C ARG A 32 -0.90 -21.46 -13.09
N GLY A 33 0.36 -21.75 -12.78
CA GLY A 33 0.78 -23.12 -12.44
C GLY A 33 0.02 -23.70 -11.24
N LEU A 34 -0.21 -22.89 -10.20
CA LEU A 34 -1.00 -23.30 -9.03
C LEU A 34 -2.49 -23.51 -9.37
N ILE A 35 -3.07 -22.62 -10.17
CA ILE A 35 -4.46 -22.70 -10.61
C ILE A 35 -4.68 -23.95 -11.47
N GLU A 36 -3.82 -24.19 -12.47
CA GLU A 36 -3.84 -25.39 -13.31
C GLU A 36 -3.63 -26.68 -12.50
N GLY A 37 -2.81 -26.60 -11.44
CA GLY A 37 -2.61 -27.67 -10.47
C GLY A 37 -3.82 -27.99 -9.59
N GLY A 38 -4.90 -27.19 -9.67
CA GLY A 38 -6.13 -27.39 -8.92
C GLY A 38 -6.11 -26.79 -7.50
N ALA A 39 -5.32 -25.73 -7.26
CA ALA A 39 -5.34 -25.03 -5.99
C ALA A 39 -6.72 -24.39 -5.73
N ASP A 40 -7.23 -24.54 -4.50
CA ASP A 40 -8.50 -23.92 -4.07
C ASP A 40 -8.30 -22.48 -3.57
N ILE A 41 -7.07 -22.10 -3.20
CA ILE A 41 -6.72 -20.83 -2.55
C ILE A 41 -5.27 -20.47 -2.89
N LEU A 42 -5.00 -19.18 -3.06
CA LEU A 42 -3.64 -18.67 -3.26
C LEU A 42 -3.18 -17.94 -2.00
N LEU A 43 -2.06 -18.36 -1.43
CA LEU A 43 -1.47 -17.78 -0.22
C LEU A 43 -0.18 -17.04 -0.59
N ILE A 44 -0.17 -15.72 -0.38
CA ILE A 44 1.04 -14.89 -0.44
C ILE A 44 1.58 -14.81 0.99
N GLU A 45 2.54 -15.65 1.35
CA GLU A 45 3.07 -15.73 2.72
C GLU A 45 4.53 -15.32 2.88
N THR A 46 4.93 -15.14 4.14
CA THR A 46 6.29 -14.75 4.54
C THR A 46 6.71 -13.46 3.84
N ILE A 47 5.78 -12.50 3.77
CA ILE A 47 6.01 -11.21 3.13
C ILE A 47 6.92 -10.37 4.03
N PHE A 48 8.19 -10.30 3.65
CA PHE A 48 9.19 -9.43 4.27
C PHE A 48 9.25 -8.04 3.60
N ASP A 49 8.82 -7.94 2.34
CA ASP A 49 8.79 -6.72 1.53
C ASP A 49 7.39 -6.53 0.93
N THR A 50 6.68 -5.49 1.38
CA THR A 50 5.30 -5.23 0.96
C THR A 50 5.20 -4.85 -0.52
N LEU A 51 6.24 -4.24 -1.11
CA LEU A 51 6.22 -3.93 -2.54
C LEU A 51 6.25 -5.21 -3.39
N ASN A 52 6.96 -6.25 -2.93
CA ASN A 52 6.89 -7.56 -3.57
C ASN A 52 5.48 -8.17 -3.47
N ALA A 53 4.83 -8.05 -2.32
CA ALA A 53 3.46 -8.53 -2.16
C ALA A 53 2.47 -7.75 -3.03
N LYS A 54 2.64 -6.43 -3.19
CA LYS A 54 1.84 -5.64 -4.14
C LYS A 54 2.06 -6.12 -5.58
N ALA A 55 3.28 -6.49 -5.97
CA ALA A 55 3.54 -7.10 -7.28
C ALA A 55 2.83 -8.46 -7.44
N ALA A 56 2.83 -9.29 -6.39
CA ALA A 56 2.08 -10.55 -6.38
C ALA A 56 0.57 -10.31 -6.51
N VAL A 57 -0.01 -9.39 -5.71
CA VAL A 57 -1.44 -9.03 -5.81
C VAL A 57 -1.77 -8.50 -7.20
N PHE A 58 -0.95 -7.62 -7.76
CA PHE A 58 -1.15 -7.11 -9.11
C PHE A 58 -1.18 -8.24 -10.15
N ALA A 59 -0.22 -9.18 -10.05
CA ALA A 59 -0.17 -10.35 -10.92
C ALA A 59 -1.41 -11.25 -10.77
N LEU A 60 -1.86 -11.51 -9.54
CA LEU A 60 -3.06 -12.30 -9.28
C LEU A 60 -4.31 -11.65 -9.89
N GLU A 61 -4.54 -10.35 -9.64
CA GLU A 61 -5.70 -9.65 -10.20
C GLU A 61 -5.64 -9.60 -11.74
N GLN A 62 -4.45 -9.50 -12.34
CA GLN A 62 -4.28 -9.58 -13.79
C GLN A 62 -4.64 -10.99 -14.31
N VAL A 63 -4.12 -12.05 -13.71
CA VAL A 63 -4.44 -13.44 -14.08
C VAL A 63 -5.94 -13.71 -13.94
N PHE A 64 -6.55 -13.24 -12.86
CA PHE A 64 -7.99 -13.38 -12.62
C PHE A 64 -8.84 -12.70 -13.69
N ASP A 65 -8.48 -11.48 -14.08
CA ASP A 65 -9.17 -10.75 -15.15
C ASP A 65 -8.98 -11.41 -16.52
N GLU A 66 -7.77 -11.87 -16.84
CA GLU A 66 -7.42 -12.50 -18.11
C GLU A 66 -8.09 -13.88 -18.30
N ASP A 67 -8.11 -14.69 -17.23
CA ASP A 67 -8.63 -16.06 -17.26
C ASP A 67 -10.11 -16.14 -16.88
N GLY A 68 -10.72 -15.02 -16.49
CA GLY A 68 -12.16 -14.92 -16.17
C GLY A 68 -12.56 -15.68 -14.90
N LEU A 69 -11.65 -15.81 -13.93
CA LEU A 69 -11.86 -16.53 -12.67
C LEU A 69 -11.30 -15.74 -11.48
N ARG A 70 -11.74 -16.07 -10.26
CA ARG A 70 -11.11 -15.54 -9.04
C ARG A 70 -11.06 -16.60 -7.97
N LEU A 71 -9.85 -16.98 -7.55
CA LEU A 71 -9.66 -17.79 -6.35
C LEU A 71 -9.62 -16.91 -5.10
N PRO A 72 -10.01 -17.44 -3.92
CA PRO A 72 -9.69 -16.84 -2.64
C PRO A 72 -8.19 -16.54 -2.52
N VAL A 73 -7.85 -15.38 -1.94
CA VAL A 73 -6.46 -14.97 -1.68
C VAL A 73 -6.25 -14.81 -0.18
N MET A 74 -5.21 -15.42 0.35
CA MET A 74 -4.70 -15.19 1.70
C MET A 74 -3.40 -14.40 1.64
N ILE A 75 -3.19 -13.55 2.65
CA ILE A 75 -1.99 -12.73 2.78
C ILE A 75 -1.39 -12.96 4.16
N SER A 76 -0.09 -13.22 4.24
CA SER A 76 0.61 -13.38 5.51
C SER A 76 1.96 -12.66 5.52
N GLY A 77 2.08 -11.65 6.38
CA GLY A 77 3.30 -10.88 6.60
C GLY A 77 4.25 -11.54 7.59
N THR A 78 5.51 -11.10 7.61
CA THR A 78 6.47 -11.46 8.67
C THR A 78 6.99 -10.19 9.34
N ILE A 79 6.85 -10.13 10.66
CA ILE A 79 7.48 -9.11 11.51
C ILE A 79 8.85 -9.64 11.92
N THR A 80 9.92 -8.90 11.65
CA THR A 80 11.28 -9.45 11.73
C THR A 80 11.86 -9.48 13.14
N ASP A 81 11.45 -8.56 14.00
CA ASP A 81 11.98 -8.43 15.36
C ASP A 81 10.99 -7.69 16.29
N ALA A 82 11.46 -7.38 17.50
CA ALA A 82 10.68 -6.70 18.53
C ALA A 82 10.29 -5.25 18.20
N SER A 83 10.83 -4.66 17.11
CA SER A 83 10.41 -3.32 16.66
C SER A 83 8.97 -3.29 16.14
N GLY A 84 8.40 -4.45 15.80
CA GLY A 84 7.05 -4.55 15.25
C GLY A 84 6.95 -4.16 13.78
N ARG A 85 8.06 -4.22 13.05
CA ARG A 85 8.12 -3.87 11.63
C ARG A 85 8.47 -5.06 10.75
N THR A 86 8.02 -5.03 9.50
CA THR A 86 8.54 -5.90 8.43
C THR A 86 10.01 -5.58 8.16
N LEU A 87 10.69 -6.44 7.38
CA LEU A 87 12.07 -6.14 6.94
C LEU A 87 12.14 -4.82 6.16
N SER A 88 11.09 -4.50 5.40
CA SER A 88 10.96 -3.23 4.67
C SER A 88 10.51 -2.04 5.54
N GLY A 89 10.41 -2.22 6.86
CA GLY A 89 10.18 -1.16 7.84
C GLY A 89 8.72 -0.82 8.13
N GLN A 90 7.75 -1.54 7.56
CA GLN A 90 6.32 -1.23 7.75
C GLN A 90 5.77 -1.78 9.07
N THR A 91 4.96 -0.96 9.74
CA THR A 91 4.12 -1.40 10.88
C THR A 91 2.97 -2.30 10.43
N THR A 92 2.36 -3.06 11.36
CA THR A 92 1.23 -3.96 11.08
C THR A 92 0.07 -3.25 10.37
N GLU A 93 -0.33 -2.08 10.87
CA GLU A 93 -1.46 -1.33 10.28
C GLU A 93 -1.10 -0.72 8.93
N ALA A 94 0.15 -0.26 8.72
CA ALA A 94 0.61 0.20 7.41
C ALA A 94 0.61 -0.92 6.36
N PHE A 95 1.06 -2.12 6.75
CA PHE A 95 1.03 -3.34 5.93
C PHE A 95 -0.40 -3.71 5.54
N TYR A 96 -1.33 -3.71 6.51
CA TYR A 96 -2.75 -3.95 6.25
C TYR A 96 -3.32 -2.93 5.25
N ASN A 97 -3.10 -1.63 5.48
CA ASN A 97 -3.57 -0.57 4.59
C ASN A 97 -3.03 -0.72 3.15
N ALA A 98 -1.77 -1.15 3.01
CA ALA A 98 -1.13 -1.34 1.71
C ALA A 98 -1.73 -2.51 0.91
N LEU A 99 -2.20 -3.58 1.58
CA LEU A 99 -2.62 -4.82 0.94
C LEU A 99 -4.14 -5.11 1.01
N ARG A 100 -4.91 -4.33 1.77
CA ARG A 100 -6.38 -4.46 1.88
C ARG A 100 -7.07 -4.52 0.50
N HIS A 101 -6.55 -3.79 -0.49
CA HIS A 101 -7.10 -3.74 -1.85
C HIS A 101 -7.15 -5.11 -2.56
N ALA A 102 -6.35 -6.09 -2.12
CA ALA A 102 -6.38 -7.46 -2.61
C ALA A 102 -7.69 -8.20 -2.28
N ARG A 103 -8.54 -7.63 -1.41
CA ARG A 103 -9.77 -8.26 -0.90
C ARG A 103 -9.51 -9.68 -0.36
N PRO A 104 -8.52 -9.86 0.53
CA PRO A 104 -8.13 -11.19 0.96
C PRO A 104 -9.21 -11.83 1.84
N VAL A 105 -9.37 -13.16 1.73
CA VAL A 105 -10.25 -13.92 2.63
C VAL A 105 -9.66 -14.07 4.02
N SER A 106 -8.34 -13.90 4.17
CA SER A 106 -7.66 -13.65 5.44
C SER A 106 -6.38 -12.85 5.25
N ILE A 107 -6.05 -12.04 6.25
CA ILE A 107 -4.75 -11.39 6.37
C ILE A 107 -4.13 -11.73 7.72
N GLY A 108 -2.85 -12.04 7.74
CA GLY A 108 -2.21 -12.64 8.90
C GLY A 108 -0.74 -12.38 9.03
N LEU A 109 -0.13 -13.05 10.01
CA LEU A 109 1.30 -13.00 10.28
C LEU A 109 1.88 -14.41 10.47
N ASN A 110 3.11 -14.61 9.98
CA ASN A 110 3.83 -15.86 10.11
C ASN A 110 5.34 -15.70 10.17
N CYS A 111 6.02 -16.76 10.60
CA CYS A 111 7.48 -16.84 10.67
C CYS A 111 8.12 -15.77 11.58
N ALA A 112 9.46 -15.74 11.59
CA ALA A 112 10.39 -14.91 12.37
C ALA A 112 10.24 -14.97 13.90
N LEU A 113 9.03 -14.80 14.42
CA LEU A 113 8.69 -14.72 15.82
C LEU A 113 7.95 -15.99 16.29
N GLY A 114 8.15 -16.31 17.58
CA GLY A 114 7.33 -17.28 18.29
C GLY A 114 5.98 -16.68 18.72
N PRO A 115 5.07 -17.51 19.25
CA PRO A 115 3.75 -17.06 19.72
C PRO A 115 3.82 -16.00 20.84
N GLU A 116 4.83 -16.01 21.71
CA GLU A 116 4.93 -14.98 22.74
C GLU A 116 5.15 -13.59 22.12
N GLN A 117 6.13 -13.47 21.21
CA GLN A 117 6.51 -12.18 20.61
C GLN A 117 5.50 -11.71 19.56
N LEU A 118 4.88 -12.64 18.83
CA LEU A 118 3.95 -12.30 17.74
C LEU A 118 2.59 -11.82 18.25
N ARG A 119 2.23 -12.13 19.51
CA ARG A 119 0.89 -11.91 20.09
C ARG A 119 0.35 -10.50 19.86
N GLN A 120 1.12 -9.47 20.22
CA GLN A 120 0.66 -8.07 20.19
C GLN A 120 0.31 -7.61 18.76
N TYR A 121 1.02 -8.12 17.75
CA TYR A 121 0.78 -7.78 16.36
C TYR A 121 -0.44 -8.53 15.80
N VAL A 122 -0.71 -9.74 16.28
CA VAL A 122 -1.96 -10.46 15.97
C VAL A 122 -3.17 -9.75 16.60
N GLU A 123 -3.05 -9.25 17.83
CA GLU A 123 -4.08 -8.44 18.47
C GLU A 123 -4.34 -7.13 17.70
N GLU A 124 -3.28 -6.43 17.29
CA GLU A 124 -3.39 -5.24 16.45
C GLU A 124 -4.11 -5.55 15.12
N LEU A 125 -3.71 -6.63 14.43
CA LEU A 125 -4.34 -7.05 13.18
C LEU A 125 -5.82 -7.45 13.39
N ALA A 126 -6.14 -8.11 14.50
CA ALA A 126 -7.51 -8.44 14.89
C ALA A 126 -8.37 -7.21 15.13
N ARG A 127 -7.80 -6.10 15.61
CA ARG A 127 -8.52 -4.82 15.78
C ARG A 127 -8.83 -4.14 14.44
N ILE A 128 -7.90 -4.18 13.49
CA ILE A 128 -7.97 -3.36 12.25
C ILE A 128 -8.46 -4.10 11.02
N SER A 129 -8.47 -5.43 11.02
CA SER A 129 -8.83 -6.22 9.85
C SER A 129 -10.35 -6.35 9.71
N GLU A 130 -10.89 -6.03 8.54
CA GLU A 130 -12.31 -6.28 8.22
C GLU A 130 -12.57 -7.73 7.78
N THR A 131 -11.50 -8.50 7.55
CA THR A 131 -11.55 -9.88 7.09
C THR A 131 -11.09 -10.84 8.19
N ASN A 132 -11.00 -12.12 7.88
CA ASN A 132 -10.47 -13.12 8.80
C ASN A 132 -9.00 -12.84 9.12
N VAL A 133 -8.59 -13.17 10.35
CA VAL A 133 -7.19 -13.09 10.77
C VAL A 133 -6.58 -14.48 10.83
N SER A 134 -5.43 -14.64 10.18
CA SER A 134 -4.63 -15.87 10.22
C SER A 134 -3.34 -15.67 11.00
N ALA A 135 -2.87 -16.70 11.71
CA ALA A 135 -1.54 -16.68 12.30
C ALA A 135 -0.89 -18.06 12.29
N HIS A 136 0.38 -18.14 11.87
CA HIS A 136 1.17 -19.36 11.96
C HIS A 136 2.60 -19.03 12.43
N PRO A 137 2.80 -18.87 13.76
CA PRO A 137 4.10 -18.52 14.33
C PRO A 137 5.11 -19.68 14.24
N ASN A 138 6.38 -19.37 14.48
CA ASN A 138 7.40 -20.40 14.67
C ASN A 138 7.22 -21.13 16.01
N ALA A 139 7.83 -22.31 16.16
CA ALA A 139 7.97 -22.99 17.45
C ALA A 139 9.00 -22.28 18.35
N GLY A 140 8.74 -21.01 18.68
CA GLY A 140 9.65 -20.13 19.40
C GLY A 140 10.64 -19.42 18.47
N LEU A 141 11.57 -18.68 19.08
CA LEU A 141 12.72 -18.11 18.37
C LEU A 141 13.76 -19.22 18.09
N PRO A 142 14.52 -19.14 16.98
CA PRO A 142 15.59 -20.09 16.74
C PRO A 142 16.69 -19.93 17.81
N ASN A 143 17.20 -21.06 18.31
CA ASN A 143 18.33 -21.08 19.24
C ASN A 143 19.68 -20.89 18.51
N GLU A 144 20.79 -20.88 19.26
CA GLU A 144 22.14 -20.68 18.71
C GLU A 144 22.56 -21.72 17.65
N PHE A 145 21.89 -22.88 17.62
CA PHE A 145 22.11 -23.93 16.63
C PHE A 145 21.10 -23.88 15.46
N GLY A 146 20.23 -22.86 15.42
CA GLY A 146 19.17 -22.71 14.42
C GLY A 146 18.00 -23.68 14.59
N ALA A 147 17.90 -24.36 15.73
CA ALA A 147 16.78 -25.23 16.08
C ALA A 147 15.71 -24.49 16.89
N TYR A 148 14.54 -25.12 17.05
CA TYR A 148 13.37 -24.55 17.69
C TYR A 148 12.99 -25.39 18.91
N ASP A 149 12.97 -24.75 20.08
CA ASP A 149 12.86 -25.46 21.38
C ASP A 149 11.46 -25.40 21.99
N LEU A 150 10.51 -24.64 21.41
CA LEU A 150 9.15 -24.54 21.94
C LEU A 150 8.40 -25.83 21.63
N GLY A 151 8.05 -26.60 22.66
CA GLY A 151 7.32 -27.86 22.49
C GLY A 151 5.83 -27.69 22.15
N PRO A 152 5.16 -28.77 21.68
CA PRO A 152 3.75 -28.75 21.28
C PRO A 152 2.78 -28.21 22.33
N GLU A 153 2.91 -28.66 23.59
CA GLU A 153 2.00 -28.27 24.68
C GLU A 153 2.11 -26.78 25.00
N GLU A 154 3.33 -26.28 25.02
CA GLU A 154 3.62 -24.88 25.33
C GLU A 154 3.13 -23.95 24.20
N MET A 155 3.40 -24.32 22.94
CA MET A 155 2.90 -23.60 21.78
C MET A 155 1.36 -23.57 21.78
N ALA A 156 0.72 -24.71 22.02
CA ALA A 156 -0.74 -24.80 22.08
C ALA A 156 -1.33 -23.94 23.21
N ARG A 157 -0.70 -23.92 24.39
CA ARG A 157 -1.12 -23.06 25.51
C ARG A 157 -1.15 -21.58 25.15
N GLN A 158 -0.15 -21.10 24.42
CA GLN A 158 -0.10 -19.69 23.98
C GLN A 158 -1.13 -19.41 22.89
N ILE A 159 -1.29 -20.31 21.91
CA ILE A 159 -2.33 -20.20 20.88
C ILE A 159 -3.75 -20.23 21.47
N ALA A 160 -3.99 -21.04 22.51
CA ALA A 160 -5.28 -21.11 23.18
C ALA A 160 -5.69 -19.76 23.78
N GLU A 161 -4.72 -18.98 24.28
CA GLU A 161 -4.98 -17.62 24.77
C GLU A 161 -5.41 -16.69 23.62
N TRP A 162 -4.73 -16.72 22.48
CA TRP A 162 -5.11 -15.92 21.31
C TRP A 162 -6.53 -16.26 20.82
N ALA A 163 -6.86 -17.55 20.77
CA ALA A 163 -8.17 -18.03 20.37
C ALA A 163 -9.25 -17.60 21.38
N GLY A 164 -8.98 -17.75 22.68
CA GLY A 164 -9.88 -17.32 23.75
C GLY A 164 -10.11 -15.81 23.82
N SER A 165 -9.09 -15.03 23.45
CA SER A 165 -9.17 -13.57 23.29
C SER A 165 -9.88 -13.14 22.00
N GLY A 166 -10.25 -14.08 21.13
CA GLY A 166 -10.99 -13.82 19.90
C GLY A 166 -10.16 -13.16 18.81
N PHE A 167 -8.86 -13.46 18.73
CA PHE A 167 -7.96 -12.83 17.74
C PHE A 167 -7.89 -13.55 16.40
N LEU A 168 -8.26 -14.83 16.34
CA LEU A 168 -7.96 -15.70 15.20
C LEU A 168 -9.21 -16.25 14.52
N ASN A 169 -9.08 -16.48 13.22
CA ASN A 169 -10.00 -17.26 12.41
C ASN A 169 -9.30 -18.52 11.83
N ILE A 170 -8.01 -18.41 11.52
CA ILE A 170 -7.18 -19.49 10.98
C ILE A 170 -5.88 -19.54 11.77
N VAL A 171 -5.44 -20.73 12.18
CA VAL A 171 -4.19 -20.90 12.93
C VAL A 171 -3.39 -22.08 12.40
N GLY A 172 -2.07 -21.95 12.41
CA GLY A 172 -1.15 -23.01 12.00
C GLY A 172 0.21 -22.88 12.67
N GLY A 173 1.23 -23.42 12.01
CA GLY A 173 2.60 -23.37 12.45
C GLY A 173 3.56 -23.11 11.29
N CYS A 174 4.67 -22.43 11.56
CA CYS A 174 5.73 -22.18 10.58
C CYS A 174 7.00 -22.96 10.96
N CYS A 175 8.18 -22.32 11.00
CA CYS A 175 9.44 -23.00 11.25
C CYS A 175 9.48 -23.66 12.64
N GLY A 176 10.02 -24.88 12.70
CA GLY A 176 10.11 -25.69 13.92
C GLY A 176 8.84 -26.42 14.32
N THR A 177 7.70 -26.13 13.69
CA THR A 177 6.44 -26.83 14.00
C THR A 177 6.38 -28.20 13.35
N THR A 178 5.69 -29.14 14.01
CA THR A 178 5.58 -30.54 13.59
C THR A 178 4.11 -30.98 13.63
N PRO A 179 3.74 -32.17 13.10
CA PRO A 179 2.38 -32.70 13.23
C PRO A 179 1.88 -32.79 14.68
N GLU A 180 2.77 -33.02 15.66
CA GLU A 180 2.44 -32.99 17.09
C GLU A 180 2.02 -31.59 17.55
N HIS A 181 2.71 -30.54 17.08
CA HIS A 181 2.32 -29.15 17.34
C HIS A 181 0.94 -28.85 16.76
N ILE A 182 0.72 -29.22 15.49
CA ILE A 182 -0.56 -28.99 14.83
C ILE A 182 -1.70 -29.73 15.52
N ARG A 183 -1.47 -30.95 16.00
CA ARG A 183 -2.45 -31.71 16.79
C ARG A 183 -2.79 -31.01 18.10
N ALA A 184 -1.77 -30.58 18.85
CA ALA A 184 -1.97 -29.87 20.10
C ALA A 184 -2.72 -28.54 19.90
N ILE A 185 -2.37 -27.77 18.87
CA ILE A 185 -3.07 -26.54 18.47
C ILE A 185 -4.54 -26.86 18.12
N ALA A 186 -4.78 -27.87 17.28
CA ALA A 186 -6.13 -28.25 16.87
C ALA A 186 -7.02 -28.66 18.06
N ASP A 187 -6.45 -29.31 19.07
CA ASP A 187 -7.20 -29.74 20.26
C ASP A 187 -7.57 -28.57 21.17
N VAL A 188 -6.70 -27.58 21.35
CA VAL A 188 -7.00 -26.43 22.22
C VAL A 188 -7.92 -25.40 21.58
N VAL A 189 -7.92 -25.28 20.24
CA VAL A 189 -8.86 -24.37 19.54
C VAL A 189 -10.20 -25.04 19.21
N ARG A 190 -10.34 -26.34 19.46
CA ARG A 190 -11.57 -27.08 19.20
C ARG A 190 -12.72 -26.53 20.04
N GLY A 191 -13.78 -26.08 19.37
CA GLY A 191 -14.96 -25.54 20.05
C GLY A 191 -14.83 -24.08 20.50
N VAL A 192 -13.69 -23.43 20.24
CA VAL A 192 -13.55 -21.99 20.40
C VAL A 192 -14.20 -21.29 19.20
N ALA A 193 -15.02 -20.27 19.46
CA ALA A 193 -15.67 -19.51 18.40
C ALA A 193 -14.62 -18.69 17.61
N PRO A 194 -14.65 -18.70 16.27
CA PRO A 194 -13.79 -17.83 15.47
C PRO A 194 -14.02 -16.35 15.78
N ARG A 195 -12.98 -15.54 15.64
CA ARG A 195 -13.06 -14.08 15.72
C ARG A 195 -14.20 -13.55 14.85
N GLN A 196 -15.00 -12.65 15.42
CA GLN A 196 -15.97 -11.87 14.67
C GLN A 196 -15.27 -10.62 14.11
N ALA A 197 -15.38 -10.40 12.80
CA ALA A 197 -14.82 -9.19 12.21
C ALA A 197 -15.53 -7.95 12.79
N PRO A 198 -14.78 -6.92 13.22
CA PRO A 198 -15.37 -5.69 13.72
C PRO A 198 -16.02 -4.92 12.57
N GLU A 199 -17.01 -4.10 12.91
CA GLU A 199 -17.51 -3.10 11.98
C GLU A 199 -16.50 -1.96 11.90
N ILE A 200 -15.90 -1.77 10.72
CA ILE A 200 -14.86 -0.77 10.50
C ILE A 200 -15.44 0.39 9.70
N ALA A 201 -15.38 1.60 10.28
CA ALA A 201 -15.85 2.81 9.62
C ALA A 201 -15.07 3.07 8.31
N PRO A 202 -15.76 3.43 7.20
CA PRO A 202 -15.10 3.82 5.96
C PRO A 202 -14.29 5.10 6.17
N HIS A 203 -12.99 5.02 5.97
CA HIS A 203 -12.02 6.13 6.06
C HIS A 203 -11.05 6.00 4.90
N CYS A 204 -10.51 7.11 4.42
CA CYS A 204 -9.39 7.07 3.47
C CYS A 204 -8.15 6.57 4.23
N ARG A 205 -7.71 5.36 3.90
CA ARG A 205 -6.59 4.67 4.57
C ARG A 205 -5.40 4.65 3.64
N LEU A 206 -4.38 5.40 3.99
CA LEU A 206 -3.11 5.50 3.29
C LEU A 206 -2.00 4.88 4.15
N SER A 207 -0.83 4.67 3.56
CA SER A 207 0.36 4.30 4.32
C SER A 207 1.66 4.65 3.61
N GLY A 208 2.66 5.03 4.40
CA GLY A 208 4.08 4.90 4.08
C GLY A 208 4.63 3.66 4.77
N LEU A 209 5.62 3.84 5.65
CA LEU A 209 6.00 2.85 6.67
C LEU A 209 5.00 2.83 7.85
N GLU A 210 4.28 3.94 8.04
CA GLU A 210 3.27 4.13 9.08
C GLU A 210 1.90 4.41 8.45
N PRO A 211 0.80 4.06 9.14
CA PRO A 211 -0.54 4.29 8.61
C PRO A 211 -0.94 5.77 8.71
N LEU A 212 -1.70 6.24 7.73
CA LEU A 212 -2.43 7.51 7.78
C LEU A 212 -3.90 7.23 7.50
N ASN A 213 -4.74 7.29 8.53
CA ASN A 213 -6.18 7.10 8.41
C ASN A 213 -6.90 8.43 8.51
N ILE A 214 -7.58 8.83 7.44
CA ILE A 214 -8.29 10.11 7.31
C ILE A 214 -9.79 9.84 7.45
N GLY A 215 -10.36 10.28 8.57
CA GLY A 215 -11.77 10.10 8.91
C GLY A 215 -12.41 11.38 9.46
N PRO A 216 -13.66 11.32 9.96
CA PRO A 216 -14.38 12.50 10.45
C PRO A 216 -13.70 13.25 11.60
N GLU A 217 -12.91 12.55 12.41
CA GLU A 217 -12.17 13.12 13.55
C GLU A 217 -10.79 13.68 13.15
N SER A 218 -10.37 13.51 11.89
CA SER A 218 -9.11 14.04 11.40
C SER A 218 -9.19 15.56 11.25
N LEU A 219 -8.09 16.24 11.58
CA LEU A 219 -7.89 17.64 11.21
C LEU A 219 -7.55 17.75 9.71
N PHE A 220 -7.27 18.97 9.26
CA PHE A 220 -6.77 19.21 7.90
C PHE A 220 -5.48 18.43 7.65
N ILE A 221 -5.45 17.70 6.54
CA ILE A 221 -4.31 16.88 6.13
C ILE A 221 -3.37 17.73 5.28
N ASN A 222 -2.17 18.00 5.80
CA ASN A 222 -1.18 18.79 5.08
C ASN A 222 -0.42 17.90 4.07
N VAL A 223 -0.42 18.29 2.80
CA VAL A 223 0.37 17.68 1.73
C VAL A 223 1.59 18.58 1.45
N GLY A 224 2.79 18.04 1.56
CA GLY A 224 4.04 18.76 1.31
C GLY A 224 4.29 18.96 -0.19
N GLU A 225 4.00 20.16 -0.70
CA GLU A 225 4.07 20.53 -2.14
C GLU A 225 5.47 20.84 -2.68
N ARG A 226 6.49 20.96 -1.83
CA ARG A 226 7.78 21.54 -2.26
C ARG A 226 8.64 20.60 -3.11
N ALA A 227 8.36 19.29 -3.13
CA ALA A 227 9.07 18.31 -3.95
C ALA A 227 8.48 18.24 -5.36
N ASN A 228 8.33 19.42 -5.97
CA ASN A 228 7.67 19.62 -7.25
C ASN A 228 8.58 20.42 -8.17
N VAL A 229 9.04 19.80 -9.26
CA VAL A 229 9.95 20.46 -10.23
C VAL A 229 9.28 21.66 -10.91
N THR A 230 7.96 21.61 -11.14
CA THR A 230 7.22 22.72 -11.75
C THR A 230 6.94 23.85 -10.75
N GLY A 231 6.62 23.52 -9.50
CA GLY A 231 6.18 24.47 -8.46
C GLY A 231 7.29 25.04 -7.57
N SER A 232 8.45 24.39 -7.47
CA SER A 232 9.53 24.76 -6.54
C SER A 232 10.85 25.01 -7.28
N ALA A 233 11.22 26.28 -7.41
CA ALA A 233 12.48 26.68 -8.05
C ALA A 233 13.72 26.08 -7.37
N LYS A 234 13.67 25.91 -6.03
CA LYS A 234 14.73 25.25 -5.27
C LYS A 234 14.82 23.76 -5.66
N PHE A 235 13.71 23.04 -5.62
CA PHE A 235 13.69 21.60 -5.91
C PHE A 235 14.09 21.32 -7.37
N LYS A 236 13.56 22.08 -8.33
CA LYS A 236 13.97 22.02 -9.73
C LYS A 236 15.47 22.13 -9.92
N ARG A 237 16.10 23.11 -9.27
CA ARG A 237 17.56 23.30 -9.33
C ARG A 237 18.30 22.07 -8.79
N LEU A 238 17.87 21.52 -7.65
CA LEU A 238 18.49 20.36 -7.02
C LEU A 238 18.40 19.12 -7.92
N ILE A 239 17.24 18.84 -8.48
CA ILE A 239 17.05 17.69 -9.39
C ILE A 239 17.87 17.84 -10.68
N LEU A 240 17.90 19.03 -11.28
CA LEU A 240 18.71 19.29 -12.50
C LEU A 240 20.23 19.23 -12.25
N GLN A 241 20.67 19.31 -10.98
CA GLN A 241 22.07 19.23 -10.58
C GLN A 241 22.44 17.88 -9.97
N ASP A 242 21.52 16.90 -9.98
CA ASP A 242 21.66 15.61 -9.31
C ASP A 242 21.98 15.72 -7.80
N SER A 243 21.60 16.84 -7.17
CA SER A 243 21.76 17.11 -5.73
C SER A 243 20.64 16.43 -4.93
N TYR A 244 20.56 15.10 -5.03
CA TYR A 244 19.47 14.32 -4.44
C TYR A 244 19.43 14.35 -2.91
N GLU A 245 20.58 14.43 -2.23
CA GLU A 245 20.65 14.51 -0.76
C GLU A 245 19.92 15.77 -0.24
N GLU A 246 20.24 16.94 -0.79
CA GLU A 246 19.54 18.18 -0.46
C GLU A 246 18.06 18.17 -0.85
N ALA A 247 17.69 17.41 -1.89
CA ALA A 247 16.30 17.23 -2.30
C ALA A 247 15.51 16.34 -1.32
N LEU A 248 16.15 15.31 -0.76
CA LEU A 248 15.61 14.50 0.33
C LEU A 248 15.47 15.31 1.62
N ASP A 249 16.46 16.15 1.96
CA ASP A 249 16.38 17.04 3.12
C ASP A 249 15.17 17.98 3.04
N LEU A 250 14.86 18.49 1.84
CA LEU A 250 13.67 19.30 1.61
C LEU A 250 12.39 18.51 1.89
N CYS A 251 12.32 17.23 1.54
CA CYS A 251 11.18 16.36 1.86
C CYS A 251 11.12 16.06 3.36
N ARG A 252 12.26 15.73 3.99
CA ARG A 252 12.36 15.46 5.43
C ARG A 252 11.86 16.65 6.24
N GLN A 253 12.31 17.86 5.89
CA GLN A 253 11.87 19.09 6.55
C GLN A 253 10.36 19.29 6.45
N GLN A 254 9.73 19.00 5.30
CA GLN A 254 8.26 19.09 5.18
C GLN A 254 7.55 18.15 6.15
N VAL A 255 8.05 16.92 6.29
CA VAL A 255 7.49 15.91 7.22
C VAL A 255 7.71 16.31 8.68
N GLU A 256 8.88 16.86 9.01
CA GLU A 256 9.18 17.42 10.35
C GLU A 256 8.31 18.63 10.68
N ASP A 257 8.02 19.48 9.68
CA ASP A 257 7.17 20.66 9.80
C ASP A 257 5.66 20.31 9.84
N GLY A 258 5.29 19.03 9.74
CA GLY A 258 3.93 18.53 9.93
C GLY A 258 3.19 18.12 8.65
N ALA A 259 3.87 17.99 7.52
CA ALA A 259 3.28 17.35 6.34
C ALA A 259 3.01 15.87 6.63
N GLN A 260 1.79 15.43 6.37
CA GLN A 260 1.33 14.06 6.59
C GLN A 260 1.40 13.23 5.31
N ILE A 261 1.56 13.87 4.15
CA ILE A 261 1.77 13.26 2.83
C ILE A 261 2.84 14.11 2.14
N ILE A 262 3.72 13.52 1.34
CA ILE A 262 4.62 14.26 0.44
C ILE A 262 4.13 14.15 -0.99
N ASP A 263 4.02 15.28 -1.68
CA ASP A 263 3.72 15.35 -3.11
C ASP A 263 5.02 15.38 -3.91
N VAL A 264 5.15 14.48 -4.88
CA VAL A 264 6.35 14.33 -5.69
C VAL A 264 5.98 14.51 -7.16
N ASN A 265 6.45 15.60 -7.76
CA ASN A 265 6.29 15.89 -9.18
C ASN A 265 7.66 16.07 -9.86
N MET A 266 7.89 15.32 -10.94
CA MET A 266 9.12 15.34 -11.75
C MET A 266 8.89 15.81 -13.19
N ASP A 267 7.74 16.41 -13.48
CA ASP A 267 7.40 16.86 -14.83
C ASP A 267 8.26 18.07 -15.22
N GLU A 268 9.12 17.87 -16.24
CA GLU A 268 9.96 18.93 -16.81
C GLU A 268 10.43 18.50 -18.20
N GLY A 269 10.42 19.42 -19.17
CA GLY A 269 10.75 19.11 -20.56
C GLY A 269 12.22 18.74 -20.79
N MET A 270 13.12 19.13 -19.87
CA MET A 270 14.54 18.81 -19.93
C MET A 270 14.94 17.55 -19.13
N LEU A 271 14.00 16.93 -18.42
CA LEU A 271 14.24 15.73 -17.63
C LEU A 271 13.68 14.48 -18.32
N GLU A 272 14.38 13.36 -18.14
CA GLU A 272 13.79 12.04 -18.29
C GLU A 272 12.87 11.78 -17.09
N SER A 273 11.73 12.47 -17.04
CA SER A 273 10.86 12.57 -15.85
C SER A 273 10.47 11.23 -15.24
N GLY A 274 10.24 10.19 -16.07
CA GLY A 274 9.96 8.84 -15.58
C GLY A 274 11.14 8.22 -14.83
N GLN A 275 12.36 8.39 -15.32
CA GLN A 275 13.57 7.90 -14.64
C GLN A 275 13.87 8.72 -13.38
N ALA A 276 13.67 10.04 -13.43
CA ALA A 276 13.82 10.91 -12.28
C ALA A 276 12.82 10.55 -11.15
N MET A 277 11.56 10.27 -11.50
CA MET A 277 10.54 9.80 -10.56
C MET A 277 10.96 8.49 -9.87
N VAL A 278 11.36 7.48 -10.66
CA VAL A 278 11.82 6.19 -10.13
C VAL A 278 13.03 6.36 -9.22
N ARG A 279 14.05 7.12 -9.67
CA ARG A 279 15.26 7.36 -8.89
C ARG A 279 14.94 8.03 -7.56
N PHE A 280 14.16 9.10 -7.59
CA PHE A 280 13.87 9.86 -6.38
C PHE A 280 13.02 9.08 -5.38
N LEU A 281 11.99 8.36 -5.84
CA LEU A 281 11.16 7.54 -4.95
C LEU A 281 11.94 6.37 -4.34
N ASN A 282 12.88 5.76 -5.07
CA ASN A 282 13.75 4.74 -4.52
C ASN A 282 14.67 5.30 -3.42
N LEU A 283 15.11 6.55 -3.55
CA LEU A 283 15.89 7.24 -2.52
C LEU A 283 15.02 7.64 -1.32
N VAL A 284 13.81 8.16 -1.56
CA VAL A 284 12.82 8.44 -0.51
C VAL A 284 12.54 7.18 0.32
N ALA A 285 12.39 6.02 -0.32
CA ALA A 285 12.17 4.75 0.36
C ALA A 285 13.35 4.31 1.26
N ALA A 286 14.56 4.83 1.02
CA ALA A 286 15.74 4.56 1.84
C ALA A 286 15.88 5.48 3.06
N GLU A 287 15.05 6.52 3.16
CA GLU A 287 15.05 7.51 4.25
C GLU A 287 13.82 7.31 5.15
N PRO A 288 13.93 6.62 6.31
CA PRO A 288 12.77 6.25 7.13
C PRO A 288 11.91 7.43 7.58
N ASP A 289 12.53 8.58 7.89
CA ASP A 289 11.83 9.79 8.34
C ASP A 289 10.92 10.37 7.26
N ILE A 290 11.26 10.14 5.98
CA ILE A 290 10.45 10.52 4.83
C ILE A 290 9.47 9.40 4.50
N ALA A 291 9.96 8.16 4.40
CA ALA A 291 9.18 7.00 4.00
C ALA A 291 8.03 6.66 4.97
N ARG A 292 8.06 7.15 6.23
CA ARG A 292 6.98 6.93 7.20
C ARG A 292 5.63 7.45 6.73
N VAL A 293 5.58 8.55 5.98
CA VAL A 293 4.34 9.14 5.44
C VAL A 293 4.01 8.60 4.04
N PRO A 294 2.72 8.58 3.63
CA PRO A 294 2.35 8.25 2.26
C PRO A 294 2.93 9.22 1.23
N VAL A 295 3.08 8.75 0.00
CA VAL A 295 3.51 9.55 -1.16
C VAL A 295 2.32 9.81 -2.08
N MET A 296 2.16 11.06 -2.48
CA MET A 296 1.32 11.49 -3.59
C MET A 296 2.19 11.60 -4.85
N ILE A 297 1.91 10.75 -5.83
CA ILE A 297 2.63 10.69 -7.10
C ILE A 297 1.97 11.68 -8.05
N ASP A 298 2.66 12.76 -8.36
CA ASP A 298 2.16 13.85 -9.19
C ASP A 298 2.80 13.84 -10.58
N SER A 299 1.95 13.71 -11.61
CA SER A 299 2.33 13.93 -13.00
C SER A 299 1.11 14.14 -13.89
N SER A 300 1.30 14.95 -14.92
CA SER A 300 0.36 15.09 -16.04
C SER A 300 0.39 13.91 -17.02
N LYS A 301 1.40 13.03 -16.92
CA LYS A 301 1.66 11.90 -17.81
C LYS A 301 1.41 10.57 -17.11
N TRP A 302 0.52 9.77 -17.69
CA TRP A 302 0.06 8.51 -17.12
C TRP A 302 1.19 7.50 -16.88
N GLU A 303 2.14 7.41 -17.80
CA GLU A 303 3.28 6.50 -17.71
C GLU A 303 4.21 6.81 -16.52
N ILE A 304 4.30 8.08 -16.10
CA ILE A 304 5.10 8.50 -14.94
C ILE A 304 4.37 8.16 -13.65
N LEU A 305 3.05 8.36 -13.60
CA LEU A 305 2.22 7.93 -12.47
C LEU A 305 2.38 6.42 -12.23
N GLN A 306 2.31 5.61 -13.31
CA GLN A 306 2.54 4.17 -13.21
C GLN A 306 3.97 3.83 -12.76
N ALA A 307 4.98 4.54 -13.26
CA ALA A 307 6.37 4.34 -12.83
C ALA A 307 6.54 4.61 -11.32
N GLY A 308 5.93 5.68 -10.80
CA GLY A 308 5.97 5.99 -9.38
C GLY A 308 5.23 4.99 -8.50
N LEU A 309 4.06 4.50 -8.93
CA LEU A 309 3.29 3.49 -8.19
C LEU A 309 4.06 2.17 -7.99
N LYS A 310 4.96 1.84 -8.92
CA LYS A 310 5.83 0.66 -8.86
C LYS A 310 6.99 0.80 -7.87
N CYS A 311 7.23 1.99 -7.33
CA CYS A 311 8.32 2.27 -6.39
C CYS A 311 7.85 2.36 -4.92
N ILE A 312 6.54 2.48 -4.67
CA ILE A 312 6.01 2.73 -3.32
C ILE A 312 5.43 1.47 -2.66
N GLN A 313 5.98 1.10 -1.50
CA GLN A 313 5.53 -0.09 -0.76
C GLN A 313 4.20 0.12 -0.02
N GLY A 314 3.90 1.35 0.38
CA GLY A 314 2.64 1.70 1.05
C GLY A 314 1.49 1.98 0.10
N LYS A 315 0.35 2.41 0.65
CA LYS A 315 -0.79 2.92 -0.11
C LYS A 315 -0.66 4.44 -0.28
N GLY A 316 -0.20 4.85 -1.46
CA GLY A 316 -0.07 6.26 -1.85
C GLY A 316 -1.32 6.82 -2.56
N VAL A 317 -1.17 8.02 -3.10
CA VAL A 317 -2.20 8.76 -3.84
C VAL A 317 -1.70 9.06 -5.25
N VAL A 318 -2.55 8.88 -6.26
CA VAL A 318 -2.29 9.31 -7.63
C VAL A 318 -2.81 10.73 -7.83
N ASN A 319 -1.95 11.65 -8.23
CA ASN A 319 -2.27 13.03 -8.55
C ASN A 319 -1.92 13.32 -10.04
N SER A 320 -2.85 13.21 -10.97
CA SER A 320 -4.29 12.95 -10.81
C SER A 320 -4.86 12.29 -12.06
N ILE A 321 -6.12 11.88 -11.99
CA ILE A 321 -6.91 11.44 -13.15
C ILE A 321 -8.10 12.37 -13.38
N SER A 322 -8.66 12.36 -14.59
CA SER A 322 -9.79 13.20 -14.95
C SER A 322 -10.55 12.65 -16.16
N LEU A 323 -11.68 13.26 -16.50
CA LEU A 323 -12.49 12.92 -17.68
C LEU A 323 -12.02 13.63 -18.96
N LYS A 324 -10.88 14.34 -18.93
CA LYS A 324 -10.38 15.17 -20.05
C LYS A 324 -10.20 14.39 -21.37
N GLU A 325 -9.81 13.12 -21.28
CA GLU A 325 -9.60 12.20 -22.42
C GLU A 325 -10.81 11.28 -22.65
N GLY A 326 -11.94 11.58 -22.00
CA GLY A 326 -13.17 10.80 -22.06
C GLY A 326 -13.25 9.67 -21.02
N GLU A 327 -14.46 9.15 -20.89
CA GLU A 327 -14.83 8.14 -19.88
C GLU A 327 -14.06 6.83 -20.01
N ALA A 328 -13.81 6.35 -21.24
CA ALA A 328 -13.12 5.09 -21.44
C ALA A 328 -11.69 5.10 -20.86
N LYS A 329 -10.95 6.20 -21.07
CA LYS A 329 -9.59 6.35 -20.56
C LYS A 329 -9.58 6.51 -19.05
N PHE A 330 -10.52 7.28 -18.52
CA PHE A 330 -10.71 7.45 -17.08
C PHE A 330 -10.97 6.12 -16.36
N ILE A 331 -11.84 5.27 -16.93
CA ILE A 331 -12.12 3.91 -16.43
C ILE A 331 -10.88 3.02 -16.48
N GLU A 332 -10.15 3.02 -17.59
CA GLU A 332 -8.91 2.25 -17.75
C GLU A 332 -7.89 2.61 -16.67
N GLN A 333 -7.63 3.90 -16.49
CA GLN A 333 -6.69 4.41 -15.49
C GLN A 333 -7.16 4.05 -14.08
N ALA A 334 -8.44 4.27 -13.75
CA ALA A 334 -8.99 3.94 -12.43
C ALA A 334 -8.88 2.45 -12.08
N ARG A 335 -9.09 1.55 -13.05
CA ARG A 335 -8.90 0.10 -12.85
C ARG A 335 -7.44 -0.23 -12.52
N VAL A 336 -6.49 0.40 -13.22
CA VAL A 336 -5.06 0.19 -12.97
C VAL A 336 -4.65 0.74 -11.60
N ILE A 337 -5.10 1.94 -11.23
CA ILE A 337 -4.84 2.53 -9.90
C ILE A 337 -5.36 1.61 -8.80
N ARG A 338 -6.58 1.09 -8.95
CA ARG A 338 -7.18 0.14 -8.01
C ARG A 338 -6.35 -1.15 -7.90
N ARG A 339 -5.81 -1.66 -9.02
CA ARG A 339 -4.95 -2.85 -9.03
C ARG A 339 -3.61 -2.61 -8.33
N TYR A 340 -3.06 -1.40 -8.38
CA TYR A 340 -1.90 -0.99 -7.57
C TYR A 340 -2.24 -0.75 -6.09
N GLY A 341 -3.53 -0.65 -5.75
CA GLY A 341 -3.99 -0.38 -4.39
C GLY A 341 -3.77 1.05 -3.93
N ALA A 342 -3.82 2.04 -4.82
CA ALA A 342 -3.66 3.45 -4.49
C ALA A 342 -5.00 4.21 -4.44
N ALA A 343 -5.02 5.32 -3.70
CA ALA A 343 -6.09 6.31 -3.79
C ALA A 343 -5.88 7.22 -5.01
N ALA A 344 -6.90 8.00 -5.40
CA ALA A 344 -6.82 8.89 -6.56
C ALA A 344 -7.38 10.28 -6.27
N ILE A 345 -6.62 11.30 -6.67
CA ILE A 345 -7.16 12.63 -6.90
C ILE A 345 -7.86 12.66 -8.25
N VAL A 346 -9.11 13.11 -8.24
CA VAL A 346 -9.96 13.28 -9.41
C VAL A 346 -10.18 14.77 -9.62
N MET A 347 -9.55 15.30 -10.66
CA MET A 347 -9.69 16.71 -11.03
C MET A 347 -11.07 16.96 -11.63
N ALA A 348 -11.67 18.10 -11.33
CA ALA A 348 -12.87 18.59 -11.99
C ALA A 348 -12.56 19.10 -13.42
N PHE A 349 -12.13 18.19 -14.29
CA PHE A 349 -11.76 18.44 -15.68
C PHE A 349 -12.37 17.33 -16.54
N ASP A 350 -13.21 17.70 -17.52
CA ASP A 350 -13.81 16.77 -18.48
C ASP A 350 -13.48 17.15 -19.93
N GLU A 351 -14.16 16.53 -20.88
CA GLU A 351 -13.96 16.73 -22.32
C GLU A 351 -14.21 18.20 -22.78
N GLN A 352 -14.90 19.01 -21.95
CA GLN A 352 -15.20 20.42 -22.24
C GLN A 352 -14.19 21.39 -21.61
N GLY A 353 -13.23 20.90 -20.81
CA GLY A 353 -12.26 21.75 -20.13
C GLY A 353 -12.32 21.64 -18.60
N GLN A 354 -11.55 22.51 -17.94
CA GLN A 354 -11.56 22.62 -16.49
C GLN A 354 -12.85 23.29 -15.99
N ALA A 355 -13.43 22.78 -14.91
CA ALA A 355 -14.60 23.38 -14.29
C ALA A 355 -14.21 24.65 -13.52
N ASP A 356 -14.71 25.78 -14.00
CA ASP A 356 -14.46 27.14 -13.52
C ASP A 356 -15.63 27.71 -12.69
N THR A 357 -16.80 27.07 -12.75
CA THR A 357 -18.00 27.45 -11.99
C THR A 357 -18.41 26.37 -10.99
N LEU A 358 -19.09 26.75 -9.89
CA LEU A 358 -19.61 25.81 -8.89
C LEU A 358 -20.47 24.70 -9.51
N ALA A 359 -21.38 25.06 -10.42
CA ALA A 359 -22.27 24.11 -11.07
C ALA A 359 -21.48 23.04 -11.87
N ARG A 360 -20.47 23.47 -12.64
CA ARG A 360 -19.60 22.57 -13.39
C ARG A 360 -18.75 21.69 -12.48
N LYS A 361 -18.20 22.24 -11.39
CA LYS A 361 -17.44 21.48 -10.40
C LYS A 361 -18.28 20.34 -9.81
N VAL A 362 -19.51 20.64 -9.38
CA VAL A 362 -20.44 19.63 -8.85
C VAL A 362 -20.83 18.60 -9.91
N GLU A 363 -21.13 19.04 -11.13
CA GLU A 363 -21.52 18.15 -12.24
C GLU A 363 -20.42 17.12 -12.55
N ILE A 364 -19.18 17.58 -12.78
CA ILE A 364 -18.06 16.71 -13.16
C ILE A 364 -17.72 15.75 -12.02
N CYS A 365 -17.60 16.24 -10.78
CA CYS A 365 -17.31 15.37 -9.64
C CYS A 365 -18.41 14.33 -9.42
N THR A 366 -19.69 14.70 -9.60
CA THR A 366 -20.81 13.75 -9.49
C THR A 366 -20.75 12.68 -10.59
N ARG A 367 -20.47 13.08 -11.83
CA ARG A 367 -20.29 12.14 -12.96
C ARG A 367 -19.14 11.18 -12.69
N ALA A 368 -17.98 11.71 -12.31
CA ALA A 368 -16.81 10.91 -12.00
C ALA A 368 -17.04 9.94 -10.83
N TYR A 369 -17.70 10.40 -9.76
CA TYR A 369 -18.07 9.54 -8.62
C TYR A 369 -18.89 8.33 -9.05
N ARG A 370 -19.95 8.54 -9.85
CA ARG A 370 -20.80 7.46 -10.36
C ARG A 370 -20.01 6.49 -11.23
N ILE A 371 -19.20 6.99 -12.16
CA ILE A 371 -18.36 6.12 -13.00
C ILE A 371 -17.43 5.26 -12.14
N LEU A 372 -16.72 5.87 -11.19
CA LEU A 372 -15.77 5.17 -10.33
C LEU A 372 -16.45 4.12 -9.44
N THR A 373 -17.54 4.49 -8.78
CA THR A 373 -18.20 3.59 -7.81
C THR A 373 -19.08 2.54 -8.49
N GLU A 374 -19.83 2.89 -9.53
CA GLU A 374 -20.83 2.02 -10.16
C GLU A 374 -20.23 1.17 -11.30
N GLN A 375 -19.24 1.68 -12.06
CA GLN A 375 -18.67 0.95 -13.21
C GLN A 375 -17.29 0.33 -12.92
N VAL A 376 -16.45 0.99 -12.12
CA VAL A 376 -15.10 0.49 -11.78
C VAL A 376 -15.11 -0.32 -10.48
N GLY A 377 -16.07 -0.05 -9.59
CA GLY A 377 -16.07 -0.58 -8.22
C GLY A 377 -14.91 -0.01 -7.40
N PHE A 378 -14.49 1.21 -7.70
CA PHE A 378 -13.47 1.93 -6.95
C PHE A 378 -14.03 2.29 -5.57
N PRO A 379 -13.32 2.02 -4.46
CA PRO A 379 -13.81 2.35 -3.12
C PRO A 379 -14.04 3.86 -2.98
N ALA A 380 -15.22 4.26 -2.50
CA ALA A 380 -15.57 5.68 -2.38
C ALA A 380 -14.63 6.41 -1.41
N GLU A 381 -14.16 5.72 -0.37
CA GLU A 381 -13.20 6.23 0.61
C GLU A 381 -11.80 6.50 0.03
N ASP A 382 -11.49 6.02 -1.18
CA ASP A 382 -10.21 6.21 -1.87
C ASP A 382 -10.27 7.29 -2.97
N ILE A 383 -11.39 8.00 -3.10
CA ILE A 383 -11.61 9.07 -4.07
C ILE A 383 -11.44 10.42 -3.37
N ILE A 384 -10.49 11.22 -3.85
CA ILE A 384 -10.26 12.60 -3.40
C ILE A 384 -10.63 13.53 -4.56
N PHE A 385 -11.61 14.41 -4.39
CA PHE A 385 -11.95 15.38 -5.44
C PHE A 385 -11.11 16.64 -5.32
N ASP A 386 -10.49 17.05 -6.42
CA ASP A 386 -9.92 18.38 -6.58
C ASP A 386 -10.87 19.21 -7.46
N PRO A 387 -11.61 20.18 -6.88
CA PRO A 387 -12.53 21.03 -7.62
C PRO A 387 -11.84 22.15 -8.40
N ASN A 388 -10.51 22.12 -8.57
CA ASN A 388 -9.64 23.14 -9.16
C ASN A 388 -9.63 24.45 -8.37
N VAL A 389 -8.57 24.69 -7.59
CA VAL A 389 -8.31 26.01 -7.02
C VAL A 389 -7.61 26.88 -8.05
N PHE A 390 -8.26 27.98 -8.45
CA PHE A 390 -7.71 28.93 -9.43
C PHE A 390 -7.15 30.18 -8.78
N ALA A 391 -6.25 30.87 -9.49
CA ALA A 391 -5.74 32.17 -9.09
C ALA A 391 -6.88 33.21 -9.06
N VAL A 392 -7.03 33.87 -7.91
CA VAL A 392 -7.90 35.04 -7.72
C VAL A 392 -7.08 36.33 -7.79
N ALA A 393 -7.75 37.49 -7.75
CA ALA A 393 -7.11 38.80 -7.81
C ALA A 393 -6.25 39.05 -9.08
N THR A 394 -6.65 38.45 -10.20
CA THR A 394 -5.97 38.56 -11.51
C THR A 394 -6.24 39.88 -12.24
N GLY A 395 -7.21 40.68 -11.77
CA GLY A 395 -7.70 41.87 -12.47
C GLY A 395 -8.74 41.59 -13.56
N ILE A 396 -9.17 40.33 -13.72
CA ILE A 396 -10.22 39.92 -14.66
C ILE A 396 -11.49 39.62 -13.86
N GLU A 397 -12.60 40.33 -14.14
CA GLU A 397 -13.84 40.26 -13.36
C GLU A 397 -14.45 38.85 -13.31
N THR A 398 -14.35 38.08 -14.41
CA THR A 398 -14.84 36.71 -14.46
C THR A 398 -14.10 35.76 -13.50
N HIS A 399 -12.92 36.12 -13.01
CA HIS A 399 -12.15 35.30 -12.06
C HIS A 399 -12.53 35.57 -10.58
N ASN A 400 -13.41 36.54 -10.32
CA ASN A 400 -13.82 36.88 -8.95
C ASN A 400 -14.63 35.75 -8.28
N GLY A 401 -15.30 34.91 -9.07
CA GLY A 401 -16.14 33.80 -8.60
C GLY A 401 -15.42 32.47 -8.42
N TYR A 402 -14.09 32.41 -8.54
CA TYR A 402 -13.31 31.18 -8.40
C TYR A 402 -13.12 30.70 -6.97
N GLY A 403 -13.25 31.60 -5.99
CA GLY A 403 -13.04 31.35 -4.56
C GLY A 403 -14.21 30.73 -3.83
#